data_AF-A0A3G1DGE0-F1
#
_entry.id   AF-A0A3G1DGE0-F1
#
_cell.length_a   1.000
_cell.length_b   1.000
_cell.length_c   1.000
_cell.angle_alpha   90.00
_cell.angle_beta   90.00
_cell.angle_gamma   90.00
#
_symmetry.space_group_name_H-M   'P 1'
#
loop_
_entity.id
_entity.type
_entity.pdbx_description
1 polymer ?
#
loop_
_entity_poly.entity_id
_entity_poly.type
_entity_poly.pdbx_seq_one_letter_code
_entity_poly.pdbx_strand_id
1 'polypeptide(L)' 'MTNTERLIEEFKHCKAHGVTLRFATGRNTGNGPSVVEALRRRGYTVNRLRSSYYEVPRGPA' A
#
# COMPACT_ATOMS: atom_id res chain seq x y z
N MET A 1 12.56 4.24 -9.14
CA MET A 1 11.24 4.17 -8.48
C MET A 1 11.28 3.09 -7.42
N THR A 2 10.96 3.42 -6.17
CA THR A 2 10.85 2.48 -5.06
C THR A 2 9.50 1.78 -5.08
N ASN A 3 9.41 0.59 -4.48
CA ASN A 3 8.12 -0.12 -4.36
C ASN A 3 7.06 0.70 -3.61
N THR A 4 7.49 1.51 -2.64
CA THR A 4 6.61 2.46 -1.93
C THR A 4 6.05 3.53 -2.88
N GLU A 5 6.87 4.09 -3.78
CA GLU A 5 6.39 5.06 -4.77
C GLU A 5 5.42 4.42 -5.76
N ARG A 6 5.67 3.18 -6.17
CA ARG A 6 4.76 2.43 -7.04
C ARG A 6 3.39 2.24 -6.40
N LEU A 7 3.36 1.84 -5.12
CA LEU A 7 2.10 1.68 -4.37
C LEU A 7 1.37 3.02 -4.16
N ILE A 8 2.09 4.13 -4.05
CA ILE A 8 1.48 5.46 -3.97
C ILE A 8 0.80 5.84 -5.29
N GLU A 9 1.43 5.55 -6.43
CA GLU A 9 0.79 5.76 -7.74
C GLU A 9 -0.42 4.85 -7.92
N GLU A 10 -0.29 3.55 -7.63
CA GLU A 10 -1.43 2.62 -7.66
C GLU A 10 -2.56 3.08 -6.73
N PHE A 11 -2.25 3.62 -5.54
CA PHE A 11 -3.26 4.18 -4.64
C PHE A 11 -4.02 5.35 -5.29
N LYS A 12 -3.33 6.26 -5.99
CA LYS A 12 -3.98 7.38 -6.69
C LYS A 12 -4.93 6.88 -7.78
N HIS A 13 -4.51 5.88 -8.56
CA HIS A 13 -5.36 5.24 -9.55
C HIS A 13 -6.58 4.57 -8.89
N CYS A 14 -6.38 3.75 -7.86
CA CYS A 14 -7.47 3.10 -7.13
C CYS A 14 -8.47 4.12 -6.57
N LYS A 15 -7.98 5.21 -5.96
CA LYS A 15 -8.82 6.30 -5.42
C LYS A 15 -9.63 6.97 -6.52
N ALA A 16 -9.05 7.23 -7.70
CA ALA A 16 -9.75 7.81 -8.84
C ALA A 16 -10.89 6.94 -9.35
N HIS A 17 -10.78 5.61 -9.20
CA HIS A 17 -11.80 4.64 -9.59
C HIS A 17 -12.73 4.20 -8.43
N GLY A 18 -12.60 4.81 -7.24
CA GLY A 18 -13.42 4.47 -6.08
C GLY A 18 -13.17 3.07 -5.50
N VAL A 19 -12.01 2.47 -5.78
CA VAL A 19 -11.61 1.15 -5.27
C VAL A 19 -10.52 1.27 -4.22
N THR A 20 -10.45 0.31 -3.29
CA THR A 20 -9.40 0.26 -2.26
C THR A 20 -8.16 -0.46 -2.80
N LEU A 21 -6.98 0.17 -2.65
CA LEU A 21 -5.71 -0.48 -2.99
C LEU A 21 -5.48 -1.66 -2.04
N ARG A 22 -5.13 -2.82 -2.61
CA ARG A 22 -4.71 -4.03 -1.88
C ARG A 22 -3.39 -4.53 -2.42
N PHE A 23 -2.50 -4.98 -1.54
CA PHE A 23 -1.20 -5.52 -1.94
C PHE A 23 -0.72 -6.60 -0.96
N ALA A 24 0.17 -7.47 -1.43
CA ALA A 24 0.83 -8.49 -0.63
C ALA A 24 2.30 -8.16 -0.39
N THR A 25 2.82 -8.49 0.78
CA THR A 25 4.26 -8.48 1.08
C THR A 25 4.84 -9.89 1.04
N GLY A 26 6.12 -10.03 0.71
CA GLY A 26 6.80 -11.33 0.67
C GLY A 26 7.93 -11.39 -0.35
N ARG A 27 8.66 -12.51 -0.34
CA ARG A 27 9.85 -12.74 -1.17
C ARG A 27 9.58 -12.58 -2.68
N ASN A 28 8.38 -12.92 -3.14
CA ASN A 28 8.02 -12.92 -4.57
C ASN A 28 7.04 -11.80 -4.97
N THR A 29 6.68 -10.89 -4.06
CA THR A 29 5.68 -9.84 -4.36
C THR A 29 6.32 -8.52 -4.78
N GLY A 30 7.65 -8.42 -4.71
CA GLY A 30 8.38 -7.15 -4.85
C GLY A 30 8.22 -6.22 -3.65
N ASN A 31 7.32 -6.51 -2.71
CA ASN A 31 7.03 -5.65 -1.57
C ASN A 31 7.58 -6.27 -0.28
N GLY A 32 8.60 -5.65 0.29
CA GLY A 32 9.11 -5.99 1.62
C GLY A 32 8.20 -5.44 2.73
N PRO A 33 8.28 -5.96 3.97
CA PRO A 33 7.55 -5.40 5.12
C PRO A 33 7.81 -3.90 5.35
N SER A 34 8.99 -3.42 4.93
CA SER A 34 9.38 -2.01 5.01
C SER A 34 8.45 -1.05 4.26
N VAL A 35 7.73 -1.51 3.22
CA VAL A 35 6.79 -0.64 2.48
C VAL A 35 5.58 -0.26 3.34
N VAL A 36 5.14 -1.15 4.24
CA VAL A 36 4.01 -0.89 5.15
C VAL A 36 4.37 0.27 6.09
N GLU A 37 5.56 0.19 6.69
CA GLU A 37 6.07 1.24 7.59
C GLU A 37 6.39 2.54 6.84
N ALA A 38 6.84 2.45 5.59
CA ALA A 38 7.05 3.64 4.76
C ALA A 38 5.73 4.34 4.40
N LEU A 39 4.68 3.59 4.07
CA LEU A 39 3.34 4.14 3.80
C LEU A 39 2.75 4.79 5.06
N ARG A 40 2.83 4.12 6.21
CA ARG A 40 2.34 4.67 7.49
C ARG A 40 3.03 5.98 7.88
N ARG A 41 4.36 6.04 7.76
CA ARG A 41 5.13 7.29 8.00
C ARG A 41 4.74 8.43 7.07
N ARG A 42 4.21 8.13 5.88
CA ARG A 42 3.72 9.11 4.90
C ARG A 42 2.24 9.44 5.08
N GLY A 43 1.61 9.00 6.18
CA GLY A 43 0.22 9.34 6.51
C GLY A 43 -0.85 8.43 5.88
N TYR A 44 -0.45 7.32 5.25
CA TYR A 44 -1.41 6.36 4.72
C TYR A 44 -1.91 5.44 5.83
N THR A 45 -3.22 5.18 5.85
CA THR A 45 -3.79 4.11 6.68
C THR A 45 -3.55 2.79 5.98
N VAL A 46 -2.80 1.89 6.62
CA VAL A 46 -2.51 0.55 6.07
C VAL A 46 -3.02 -0.51 7.04
N ASN A 47 -4.08 -1.19 6.64
CA ASN A 47 -4.71 -2.26 7.40
C ASN A 47 -4.19 -3.62 6.92
N ARG A 48 -3.97 -4.54 7.85
CA ARG A 48 -3.63 -5.92 7.54
C ARG A 48 -4.92 -6.72 7.39
N LEU A 49 -5.12 -7.38 6.25
CA LEU A 49 -6.30 -8.21 5.99
C LEU A 49 -6.08 -9.64 6.48
N ARG A 50 -5.11 -10.35 5.89
CA ARG A 50 -4.77 -11.74 6.25
C ARG A 50 -3.32 -12.03 5.91
N SER A 51 -2.59 -12.68 6.81
CA SER A 51 -1.19 -13.09 6.57
C SER A 51 -0.38 -11.92 6.01
N SER A 52 0.18 -12.00 4.81
CA SER A 52 0.96 -10.93 4.20
C SER A 52 0.15 -9.97 3.31
N TYR A 53 -1.18 -9.99 3.36
CA TYR A 53 -2.06 -9.11 2.58
C TYR A 53 -2.48 -7.87 3.38
N TYR A 54 -2.44 -6.73 2.70
CA TYR A 54 -2.73 -5.41 3.25
C TYR A 54 -3.68 -4.64 2.32
N GLU A 55 -4.38 -3.68 2.89
CA GLU A 55 -5.17 -2.71 2.17
C GLU A 55 -4.89 -1.29 2.63
N VAL A 56 -5.12 -0.33 1.74
CA VAL A 56 -4.91 1.10 1.96
C VAL A 56 -6.23 1.83 1.70
N PRO A 57 -7.14 1.92 2.69
CA PRO A 57 -8.44 2.58 2.51
C PRO A 57 -8.34 4.09 2.47
N ARG A 58 -7.26 4.67 3.01
CA ARG A 58 -7.10 6.13 3.14
C ARG A 58 -5.64 6.52 2.96
N GLY A 59 -5.42 7.61 2.23
CA GLY A 59 -4.12 8.27 2.11
C GLY A 59 -4.05 9.52 2.98
N PRO A 60 -2.90 10.23 2.99
CA PRO A 60 -2.78 11.52 3.66
C PRO A 60 -3.86 12.49 3.17
N ALA A 61 -4.30 13.36 4.08
CA ALA A 61 -5.30 14.40 3.82
C ALA A 61 -4.87 15.33 2.68
#